data_AF-A0A512U7L2-F1
#
_entry.id   AF-A0A512U7L2-F1
#
_cell.length_a   1.000
_cell.length_b   1.000
_cell.length_c   1.000
_cell.angle_alpha   90.00
_cell.angle_beta   90.00
_cell.angle_gamma   90.00
#
_symmetry.space_group_name_H-M   'P 1'
#
loop_
_entity.id
_entity.type
_entity.pdbx_description
1 polymer ?
#
loop_
_entity_poly.entity_id
_entity_poly.type
_entity_poly.pdbx_seq_one_letter_code
_entity_poly.pdbx_strand_id
1 'polypeptide(L)'
;MINKALQENTETDPKILRYIKETKYKEVLLGQFSSCTGKRPTNLAKFVDQKEKTLFDFINTVLQYPPCVEAVNRSDNTNRTYATEIRDYVFIYGQKWVYSSNFIVDGVAMRNCKMESLENSTKPSGGSLMLPLTIIFFGMQKLQICLGIWKSRNKASAAQAAIEDWKIPRLHYIVNYKKDRLKSQRIVEKKEFHNKLRVLDEDYTPEQASQMMINMYQLTGKAGKTSAETNKNIFDGITAAHQFILGHHTMIRSMNKIMLEYSDLTLTKKTTNHQNVPILQYRLRHTKTQKPNKEYESVAACRNKKVEMCPLFTMANSLWLSFDFPMGLFYGERRPNFLDKSAWYNAKVLYSTRTDHMDNDPISKSYENYLATLCCESVGFSSAKKSHLGRLNMARYADAHNIEEAQIARMGKWNGNVLENNYLSLPYAMIHFTAGFDRDEPYYIPRDIKPPSDFTTRDFSPGLKKNY
;
A
#
# COMPACT_ATOMS: atom_id res chain seq x y z
N MET A 1 10.65 -37.06 -8.83
CA MET A 1 11.87 -36.92 -9.67
C MET A 1 13.13 -37.39 -8.94
N ILE A 2 13.42 -36.93 -7.71
CA ILE A 2 14.66 -37.30 -6.96
C ILE A 2 14.83 -38.82 -6.73
N ASN A 3 13.74 -39.57 -6.47
CA ASN A 3 13.83 -41.02 -6.23
C ASN A 3 14.30 -41.84 -7.44
N LYS A 4 14.19 -41.30 -8.67
CA LYS A 4 14.67 -41.98 -9.90
C LYS A 4 16.17 -41.72 -10.14
N ALA A 5 16.68 -40.55 -9.74
CA ALA A 5 18.08 -40.13 -9.92
C ALA A 5 19.06 -40.80 -8.93
N LEU A 6 18.58 -41.32 -7.80
CA LEU A 6 19.43 -42.01 -6.80
C LEU A 6 19.76 -43.46 -7.18
N GLN A 7 19.13 -44.03 -8.22
CA GLN A 7 19.29 -45.43 -8.62
C GLN A 7 20.32 -45.64 -9.74
N GLU A 8 20.74 -44.59 -10.45
CA GLU A 8 21.71 -44.68 -11.54
C GLU A 8 23.06 -44.11 -11.06
N ASN A 9 24.12 -44.94 -11.08
CA ASN A 9 25.45 -44.53 -10.67
C ASN A 9 26.05 -43.59 -11.73
N THR A 10 25.78 -42.29 -11.57
CA THR A 10 26.19 -41.24 -12.49
C THR A 10 27.44 -40.57 -11.93
N GLU A 11 28.62 -41.12 -12.25
CA GLU A 11 29.89 -40.51 -11.89
C GLU A 11 30.03 -39.13 -12.55
N THR A 12 30.62 -38.17 -11.82
CA THR A 12 30.94 -36.85 -12.38
C THR A 12 31.98 -36.99 -13.50
N ASP A 13 31.77 -36.30 -14.62
CA ASP A 13 32.70 -36.33 -15.78
C ASP A 13 34.16 -36.10 -15.33
N PRO A 14 35.09 -37.03 -15.63
CA PRO A 14 36.50 -36.89 -15.30
C PRO A 14 37.14 -35.57 -15.76
N LYS A 15 36.68 -34.99 -16.87
CA LYS A 15 37.15 -33.67 -17.35
C LYS A 15 36.76 -32.54 -16.41
N ILE A 16 35.58 -32.61 -15.80
CA ILE A 16 35.11 -31.64 -14.80
C ILE A 16 35.91 -31.80 -13.51
N LEU A 17 36.14 -33.03 -13.05
CA LEU A 17 36.96 -33.30 -11.85
C LEU A 17 38.39 -32.80 -12.01
N ARG A 18 38.99 -32.99 -13.20
CA ARG A 18 40.31 -32.44 -13.53
C ARG A 18 40.31 -30.91 -13.48
N TYR A 19 39.31 -30.26 -14.08
CA TYR A 19 39.16 -28.81 -14.02
C TYR A 19 39.06 -28.28 -12.58
N ILE A 20 38.26 -28.92 -11.73
CA ILE A 20 38.12 -28.55 -10.31
C ILE A 20 39.49 -28.57 -9.62
N LYS A 21 40.24 -29.67 -9.75
CA LYS A 21 41.57 -29.82 -9.13
C LYS A 21 42.60 -28.79 -9.62
N GLU A 22 42.51 -28.41 -10.90
CA GLU A 22 43.41 -27.45 -11.53
C GLU A 22 43.01 -25.98 -11.25
N THR A 23 41.80 -25.74 -10.72
CA THR A 23 41.30 -24.40 -10.40
C THR A 23 42.13 -23.75 -9.27
N LYS A 24 42.57 -22.51 -9.51
CA LYS A 24 43.42 -21.73 -8.58
C LYS A 24 42.69 -20.56 -7.91
N TYR A 25 41.39 -20.44 -8.15
CA TYR A 25 40.56 -19.28 -7.86
C TYR A 25 39.36 -19.66 -6.99
N LYS A 26 38.80 -18.69 -6.25
CA LYS A 26 37.59 -18.84 -5.42
C LYS A 26 36.36 -18.94 -6.31
N GLU A 27 36.17 -20.09 -6.95
CA GLU A 27 35.09 -20.34 -7.91
C GLU A 27 34.10 -21.40 -7.38
N VAL A 28 32.81 -21.16 -7.63
CA VAL A 28 31.73 -22.11 -7.34
C VAL A 28 31.03 -22.48 -8.64
N LEU A 29 31.08 -23.77 -8.98
CA LEU A 29 30.50 -24.34 -10.18
C LEU A 29 29.09 -24.83 -9.84
N LEU A 30 28.06 -24.04 -10.19
CA LEU A 30 26.66 -24.33 -9.88
C LEU A 30 25.84 -24.54 -11.16
N GLY A 31 25.06 -25.63 -11.22
CA GLY A 31 24.26 -25.98 -12.39
C GLY A 31 25.07 -26.71 -13.47
N GLN A 32 24.53 -26.74 -14.69
CA GLN A 32 25.17 -27.42 -15.82
C GLN A 32 26.42 -26.65 -16.26
N PHE A 33 27.59 -27.12 -15.81
CA PHE A 33 28.88 -26.55 -16.15
C PHE A 33 29.58 -27.42 -17.19
N SER A 34 30.18 -26.79 -18.21
CA SER A 34 31.01 -27.46 -19.21
C SER A 34 32.42 -26.88 -19.14
N SER A 35 33.40 -27.75 -18.87
CA SER A 35 34.83 -27.39 -18.86
C SER A 35 35.32 -26.83 -20.20
N CYS A 36 34.60 -27.10 -21.30
CA CYS A 36 34.91 -26.61 -22.64
C CYS A 36 34.49 -25.15 -22.89
N THR A 37 33.63 -24.56 -22.05
CA THR A 37 33.02 -23.24 -22.32
C THR A 37 33.85 -22.05 -21.83
N GLY A 38 35.04 -22.29 -21.28
CA GLY A 38 36.16 -21.34 -21.33
C GLY A 38 35.93 -19.93 -20.76
N LYS A 39 34.96 -19.70 -19.88
CA LYS A 39 34.83 -18.39 -19.21
C LYS A 39 35.80 -18.33 -18.04
N ARG A 40 37.03 -17.86 -18.32
CA ARG A 40 37.95 -17.43 -17.25
C ARG A 40 37.25 -16.34 -16.41
N PRO A 41 37.33 -16.38 -15.07
CA PRO A 41 36.66 -15.40 -14.23
C PRO A 41 37.19 -13.99 -14.53
N THR A 42 36.35 -13.17 -15.14
CA THR A 42 36.62 -11.76 -15.39
C THR A 42 36.58 -11.01 -14.06
N ASN A 43 37.76 -10.62 -13.59
CA ASN A 43 38.02 -9.58 -12.60
C ASN A 43 37.32 -9.75 -11.24
N LEU A 44 37.98 -10.49 -10.33
CA LEU A 44 37.99 -10.32 -8.85
C LEU A 44 38.52 -11.56 -8.08
N ALA A 45 38.91 -12.65 -8.76
CA ALA A 45 39.29 -13.87 -8.08
C ALA A 45 40.69 -13.77 -7.42
N LYS A 46 40.71 -13.64 -6.09
CA LYS A 46 41.91 -13.82 -5.28
C LYS A 46 42.32 -15.29 -5.29
N PHE A 47 43.63 -15.55 -5.25
CA PHE A 47 44.18 -16.90 -5.09
C PHE A 47 43.61 -17.57 -3.84
N VAL A 48 43.42 -18.88 -3.94
CA VAL A 48 42.95 -19.74 -2.86
C VAL A 48 44.18 -20.32 -2.16
N ASP A 49 44.25 -20.24 -0.83
CA ASP A 49 45.30 -20.97 -0.10
C ASP A 49 45.04 -22.50 -0.12
N GLN A 50 46.02 -23.31 0.28
CA GLN A 50 45.90 -24.77 0.17
C GLN A 50 44.74 -25.36 1.01
N LYS A 51 44.36 -24.69 2.11
CA LYS A 51 43.29 -25.15 3.01
C LYS A 51 41.93 -24.82 2.43
N GLU A 52 41.75 -23.58 1.98
CA GLU A 52 40.56 -23.12 1.26
C GLU A 52 40.36 -23.96 -0.02
N LYS A 53 41.44 -24.32 -0.72
CA LYS A 53 41.38 -25.09 -1.96
C LYS A 53 40.74 -26.45 -1.75
N THR A 54 41.11 -27.13 -0.66
CA THR A 54 40.55 -28.44 -0.32
C THR A 54 39.03 -28.36 -0.10
N LEU A 55 38.54 -27.27 0.48
CA LEU A 55 37.11 -27.07 0.70
C LEU A 55 36.38 -26.70 -0.60
N PHE A 56 36.93 -25.78 -1.41
CA PHE A 56 36.35 -25.44 -2.71
C PHE A 56 36.31 -26.64 -3.66
N ASP A 57 37.36 -27.46 -3.68
CA ASP A 57 37.41 -28.71 -4.45
C ASP A 57 36.28 -29.65 -4.04
N PHE A 58 36.10 -29.84 -2.73
CA PHE A 58 35.02 -30.66 -2.18
C PHE A 58 33.64 -30.10 -2.56
N ILE A 59 33.39 -28.82 -2.34
CA ILE A 59 32.09 -28.19 -2.63
C ILE A 59 31.76 -28.25 -4.12
N ASN A 60 32.72 -27.97 -5.00
CA ASN A 60 32.50 -28.07 -6.45
C ASN A 60 32.26 -29.52 -6.88
N THR A 61 32.95 -30.47 -6.26
CA THR A 61 32.69 -31.90 -6.52
C THR A 61 31.25 -32.28 -6.12
N VAL A 62 30.77 -31.80 -4.97
CA VAL A 62 29.38 -32.01 -4.50
C VAL A 62 28.37 -31.37 -5.46
N LEU A 63 28.60 -30.12 -5.86
CA LEU A 63 27.67 -29.37 -6.72
C LEU A 63 27.62 -29.89 -8.16
N GLN A 64 28.70 -30.53 -8.63
CA GLN A 64 28.82 -31.14 -9.95
C GLN A 64 28.49 -32.65 -9.94
N TYR A 65 28.02 -33.19 -8.81
CA TYR A 65 27.43 -34.52 -8.80
C TYR A 65 26.11 -34.49 -9.61
N PRO A 66 25.88 -35.39 -10.58
CA PRO A 66 24.76 -35.24 -11.52
C PRO A 66 23.36 -35.10 -10.87
N PRO A 67 23.02 -35.84 -9.81
CA PRO A 67 21.77 -35.62 -9.07
C PRO A 67 21.68 -34.24 -8.39
N CYS A 68 22.82 -33.69 -7.96
CA CYS A 68 22.87 -32.32 -7.44
C CYS A 68 22.66 -31.30 -8.56
N VAL A 69 23.28 -31.49 -9.73
CA VAL A 69 23.11 -30.63 -10.91
C VAL A 69 21.64 -30.55 -11.31
N GLU A 70 20.95 -31.69 -11.37
CA GLU A 70 19.50 -31.74 -11.64
C GLU A 70 18.70 -30.98 -10.57
N ALA A 71 19.02 -31.16 -9.28
CA ALA A 71 18.34 -30.49 -8.17
C ALA A 71 18.54 -28.96 -8.13
N VAL A 72 19.62 -28.44 -8.73
CA VAL A 72 19.93 -27.01 -8.77
C VAL A 72 19.63 -26.34 -10.12
N ASN A 73 19.31 -27.10 -11.17
CA ASN A 73 19.20 -26.56 -12.53
C ASN A 73 18.06 -25.53 -12.66
N ARG A 74 18.44 -24.26 -12.84
CA ARG A 74 17.58 -23.08 -13.03
C ARG A 74 18.20 -22.18 -14.11
N SER A 75 17.52 -21.08 -14.46
CA SER A 75 18.07 -20.07 -15.39
C SER A 75 19.48 -19.58 -15.00
N ASP A 76 20.33 -19.35 -16.00
CA ASP A 76 21.73 -18.93 -15.83
C ASP A 76 21.92 -17.73 -14.90
N ASN A 77 21.01 -16.74 -14.99
CA ASN A 77 21.07 -15.55 -14.15
C ASN A 77 20.93 -15.90 -12.67
N THR A 78 20.06 -16.85 -12.33
CA THR A 78 19.84 -17.29 -10.95
C THR A 78 21.05 -18.06 -10.41
N ASN A 79 21.65 -18.92 -11.25
CA ASN A 79 22.82 -19.72 -10.87
C ASN A 79 24.03 -18.82 -10.55
N ARG A 80 24.27 -17.78 -11.36
CA ARG A 80 25.33 -16.80 -11.10
C ARG A 80 25.16 -16.10 -9.76
N THR A 81 23.93 -15.73 -9.42
CA THR A 81 23.64 -15.06 -8.14
C THR A 81 23.89 -15.98 -6.95
N TYR A 82 23.42 -17.24 -7.00
CA TYR A 82 23.65 -18.20 -5.90
C TYR A 82 25.11 -18.63 -5.79
N ALA A 83 25.81 -18.82 -6.90
CA ALA A 83 27.24 -19.18 -6.90
C ALA A 83 28.08 -18.12 -6.16
N THR A 84 27.72 -16.85 -6.30
CA THR A 84 28.38 -15.74 -5.58
C THR A 84 28.19 -15.87 -4.06
N GLU A 85 26.96 -16.08 -3.59
CA GLU A 85 26.69 -16.21 -2.15
C GLU A 85 27.28 -17.50 -1.55
N ILE A 86 27.28 -18.60 -2.31
CA ILE A 86 27.92 -19.86 -1.89
C ILE A 86 29.43 -19.68 -1.78
N ARG A 87 30.07 -19.00 -2.74
CA ARG A 87 31.51 -18.72 -2.72
C ARG A 87 31.88 -17.95 -1.46
N ASP A 88 31.13 -16.89 -1.15
CA ASP A 88 31.43 -16.02 -0.01
C ASP A 88 31.23 -16.76 1.32
N TYR A 89 30.20 -17.59 1.44
CA TYR A 89 29.99 -18.46 2.60
C TYR A 89 31.13 -19.46 2.78
N VAL A 90 31.50 -20.18 1.71
CA VAL A 90 32.58 -21.19 1.74
C VAL A 90 33.92 -20.57 2.09
N PHE A 91 34.20 -19.37 1.56
CA PHE A 91 35.43 -18.64 1.87
C PHE A 91 35.51 -18.30 3.37
N ILE A 92 34.48 -17.67 3.94
CA ILE A 92 34.46 -17.28 5.36
C ILE A 92 34.49 -18.52 6.27
N TYR A 93 33.86 -19.61 5.84
CA TYR A 93 33.89 -20.87 6.57
C TYR A 93 35.26 -21.55 6.51
N GLY A 94 35.91 -21.53 5.34
CA GLY A 94 37.24 -22.13 5.11
C GLY A 94 38.34 -21.52 5.97
N GLN A 95 38.23 -20.23 6.31
CA GLN A 95 39.15 -19.56 7.22
C GLN A 95 39.10 -20.09 8.66
N LYS A 96 38.01 -20.76 9.07
CA LYS A 96 37.76 -21.19 10.45
C LYS A 96 38.13 -22.64 10.75
N TRP A 97 38.88 -23.30 9.86
CA TRP A 97 39.44 -24.65 10.02
C TRP A 97 38.40 -25.76 10.24
N VAL A 98 37.92 -26.36 9.14
CA VAL A 98 37.09 -27.57 9.18
C VAL A 98 37.60 -28.57 8.15
N TYR A 99 37.75 -29.84 8.55
CA TYR A 99 37.99 -30.94 7.61
C TYR A 99 36.84 -31.00 6.59
N SER A 100 37.15 -31.08 5.29
CA SER A 100 36.15 -31.06 4.20
C SER A 100 35.05 -32.11 4.36
N SER A 101 35.36 -33.26 4.99
CA SER A 101 34.41 -34.33 5.30
C SER A 101 33.30 -33.94 6.29
N ASN A 102 33.53 -32.93 7.14
CA ASN A 102 32.61 -32.50 8.20
C ASN A 102 31.90 -31.19 7.88
N PHE A 103 32.00 -30.70 6.64
CA PHE A 103 31.34 -29.47 6.24
C PHE A 103 29.80 -29.57 6.41
N ILE A 104 29.24 -28.55 7.03
CA ILE A 104 27.80 -28.36 7.22
C ILE A 104 27.41 -26.91 6.91
N VAL A 105 26.24 -26.73 6.30
CA VAL A 105 25.63 -25.40 6.22
C VAL A 105 24.97 -25.12 7.56
N ASP A 106 25.34 -24.02 8.21
CA ASP A 106 24.88 -23.71 9.56
C ASP A 106 24.39 -22.26 9.69
N GLY A 107 23.27 -22.07 10.39
CA GLY A 107 22.64 -20.76 10.54
C GLY A 107 23.51 -19.72 11.28
N VAL A 108 24.42 -20.13 12.17
CA VAL A 108 25.36 -19.22 12.84
C VAL A 108 26.42 -18.76 11.85
N ALA A 109 26.98 -19.68 11.07
CA ALA A 109 27.94 -19.34 10.02
C ALA A 109 27.31 -18.45 8.94
N MET A 110 26.05 -18.69 8.56
CA MET A 110 25.31 -17.86 7.61
C MET A 110 25.16 -16.43 8.12
N ARG A 111 24.82 -16.26 9.41
CA ARG A 111 24.72 -14.94 10.05
C ARG A 111 26.06 -14.22 10.06
N ASN A 112 27.13 -14.90 10.47
CA ASN A 112 28.47 -14.32 10.57
C ASN A 112 28.98 -13.89 9.20
N CYS A 113 28.82 -14.75 8.17
CA CYS A 113 29.16 -14.43 6.79
C CYS A 113 28.47 -13.14 6.32
N LYS A 114 27.18 -12.96 6.66
CA LYS A 114 26.45 -11.76 6.26
C LYS A 114 26.86 -10.52 7.05
N MET A 115 27.17 -10.64 8.33
CA MET A 115 27.70 -9.52 9.12
C MET A 115 29.03 -9.02 8.53
N GLU A 116 29.95 -9.92 8.25
CA GLU A 116 31.28 -9.60 7.71
C GLU A 116 31.21 -9.03 6.28
N SER A 117 30.30 -9.54 5.45
CA SER A 117 30.02 -8.97 4.11
C SER A 117 29.48 -7.54 4.19
N LEU A 118 28.70 -7.21 5.22
CA LEU A 118 28.15 -5.86 5.43
C LEU A 118 29.19 -4.89 5.99
N GLU A 119 30.04 -5.34 6.92
CA GLU A 119 31.12 -4.54 7.51
C GLU A 119 32.18 -4.13 6.48
N ASN A 120 32.43 -4.99 5.49
CA ASN A 120 33.39 -4.73 4.41
C ASN A 120 32.82 -3.94 3.22
N SER A 121 31.52 -3.61 3.21
CA SER A 121 30.89 -2.83 2.14
C SER A 121 31.00 -1.32 2.40
N THR A 122 31.83 -0.62 1.64
CA THR A 122 32.06 0.83 1.73
C THR A 122 30.90 1.72 1.24
N LYS A 123 29.77 1.15 0.81
CA LYS A 123 28.63 1.93 0.30
C LYS A 123 27.57 2.20 1.38
N PRO A 124 27.15 3.46 1.60
CA PRO A 124 26.00 3.78 2.45
C PRO A 124 24.74 3.24 1.76
N SER A 125 24.14 2.20 2.33
CA SER A 125 23.05 1.47 1.69
C SER A 125 21.69 2.11 1.97
N GLY A 126 21.28 3.02 1.07
CA GLY A 126 19.88 3.42 0.88
C GLY A 126 19.07 2.43 0.01
N GLY A 127 19.64 1.28 -0.34
CA GLY A 127 18.98 0.22 -1.12
C GLY A 127 18.44 -0.90 -0.24
N SER A 128 17.27 -1.44 -0.59
CA SER A 128 16.57 -2.52 0.11
C SER A 128 17.48 -3.70 0.49
N LEU A 129 17.90 -3.76 1.76
CA LEU A 129 18.65 -4.86 2.39
C LEU A 129 17.91 -6.21 2.39
N MET A 130 16.66 -6.25 1.91
CA MET A 130 15.81 -7.46 1.88
C MET A 130 16.12 -8.42 0.73
N LEU A 131 16.58 -7.91 -0.42
CA LEU A 131 16.96 -8.76 -1.56
C LEU A 131 18.16 -9.68 -1.23
N PRO A 132 19.26 -9.18 -0.62
CA PRO A 132 20.45 -9.99 -0.34
C PRO A 132 20.23 -11.19 0.59
N LEU A 133 19.43 -11.05 1.66
CA LEU A 133 19.24 -12.13 2.65
C LEU A 133 18.42 -13.30 2.12
N THR A 134 17.46 -13.01 1.23
CA THR A 134 16.60 -14.03 0.63
C THR A 134 17.41 -14.90 -0.35
N ILE A 135 18.32 -14.28 -1.11
CA ILE A 135 19.22 -14.96 -2.04
C ILE A 135 20.18 -15.89 -1.29
N ILE A 136 20.80 -15.42 -0.21
CA ILE A 136 21.67 -16.24 0.65
C ILE A 136 20.93 -17.46 1.17
N PHE A 137 19.70 -17.27 1.68
CA PHE A 137 18.90 -18.36 2.21
C PHE A 137 18.65 -19.44 1.16
N PHE A 138 18.25 -19.04 -0.05
CA PHE A 138 18.03 -19.98 -1.14
C PHE A 138 19.32 -20.69 -1.59
N GLY A 139 20.44 -19.96 -1.74
CA GLY A 139 21.72 -20.55 -2.11
C GLY A 139 22.22 -21.57 -1.09
N MET A 140 22.12 -21.25 0.20
CA MET A 140 22.52 -22.12 1.30
C MET A 140 21.62 -23.35 1.45
N GLN A 141 20.32 -23.19 1.23
CA GLN A 141 19.38 -24.32 1.20
C GLN A 141 19.72 -25.29 0.07
N LYS A 142 20.08 -24.77 -1.12
CA LYS A 142 20.52 -25.61 -2.24
C LYS A 142 21.82 -26.35 -1.94
N LEU A 143 22.81 -25.67 -1.37
CA LEU A 143 24.04 -26.32 -0.95
C LEU A 143 23.80 -27.43 0.08
N GLN A 144 22.93 -27.20 1.08
CA GLN A 144 22.58 -28.20 2.08
C GLN A 144 21.91 -29.44 1.46
N ILE A 145 21.00 -29.24 0.50
CA ILE A 145 20.37 -30.33 -0.25
C ILE A 145 21.43 -31.16 -0.99
N CYS A 146 22.34 -30.51 -1.72
CA CYS A 146 23.40 -31.19 -2.46
C CYS A 146 24.34 -31.98 -1.54
N LEU A 147 24.68 -31.44 -0.36
CA LEU A 147 25.47 -32.17 0.64
C LEU A 147 24.75 -33.42 1.16
N GLY A 148 23.43 -33.35 1.37
CA GLY A 148 22.62 -34.50 1.77
C GLY A 148 22.59 -35.59 0.70
N ILE A 149 22.40 -35.20 -0.57
CA ILE A 149 22.47 -36.10 -1.74
C ILE A 149 23.86 -36.77 -1.82
N TRP A 150 24.94 -35.99 -1.72
CA TRP A 150 26.29 -36.51 -1.81
C TRP A 150 26.65 -37.49 -0.67
N LYS A 151 26.23 -37.20 0.57
CA LYS A 151 26.49 -38.07 1.73
C LYS A 151 25.69 -39.39 1.67
N SER A 152 24.60 -39.43 0.91
CA SER A 152 23.73 -40.62 0.79
C SER A 152 24.13 -41.57 -0.34
N ARG A 153 25.04 -41.18 -1.25
CA ARG A 153 25.43 -41.96 -2.44
C ARG A 153 25.88 -43.41 -2.18
N ASN A 154 26.40 -43.71 -0.98
CA ASN A 154 26.91 -45.04 -0.61
C ASN A 154 25.98 -45.79 0.36
N LYS A 155 24.76 -45.30 0.63
CA LYS A 155 23.81 -45.90 1.58
C LYS A 155 22.64 -46.54 0.83
N ALA A 156 22.51 -47.87 0.91
CA ALA A 156 21.57 -48.67 0.10
C ALA A 156 20.07 -48.43 0.36
N SER A 157 19.66 -47.74 1.44
CA SER A 157 18.25 -47.45 1.77
C SER A 157 17.96 -45.96 2.05
N ALA A 158 18.73 -45.05 1.46
CA ALA A 158 18.90 -43.67 1.93
C ALA A 158 17.72 -42.70 1.76
N ALA A 159 16.66 -43.05 1.02
CA ALA A 159 15.60 -42.10 0.68
C ALA A 159 14.81 -41.59 1.90
N GLN A 160 14.67 -42.40 2.96
CA GLN A 160 13.88 -42.05 4.16
C GLN A 160 14.71 -41.30 5.22
N ALA A 161 15.97 -41.68 5.44
CA ALA A 161 16.86 -41.02 6.41
C ALA A 161 17.34 -39.63 5.95
N ALA A 162 17.23 -39.33 4.65
CA ALA A 162 17.63 -38.05 4.08
C ALA A 162 16.67 -36.90 4.46
N ILE A 163 15.37 -37.16 4.62
CA ILE A 163 14.36 -36.10 4.79
C ILE A 163 14.48 -35.37 6.15
N GLU A 164 14.94 -36.04 7.21
CA GLU A 164 15.09 -35.44 8.55
C GLU A 164 16.39 -34.65 8.73
N ASP A 165 17.45 -34.98 7.97
CA ASP A 165 18.79 -34.37 8.05
C ASP A 165 18.97 -33.14 7.11
N TRP A 166 17.93 -32.78 6.35
CA TRP A 166 17.96 -31.68 5.37
C TRP A 166 17.68 -30.29 5.97
N LYS A 167 17.42 -30.21 7.28
CA LYS A 167 17.24 -28.92 7.96
C LYS A 167 18.60 -28.31 8.24
N ILE A 168 18.81 -27.07 7.77
CA ILE A 168 19.98 -26.28 8.17
C ILE A 168 19.96 -26.13 9.70
N PRO A 169 20.97 -26.66 10.43
CA PRO A 169 21.05 -26.49 11.87
C PRO A 169 21.07 -25.01 12.25
N ARG A 170 20.45 -24.68 13.38
CA ARG A 170 20.47 -23.31 13.94
C ARG A 170 19.97 -22.23 12.98
N LEU A 171 19.10 -22.58 12.03
CA LEU A 171 18.50 -21.65 11.07
C LEU A 171 17.82 -20.44 11.72
N HIS A 172 17.32 -20.59 12.94
CA HIS A 172 16.70 -19.49 13.69
C HIS A 172 17.66 -18.31 13.93
N TYR A 173 18.98 -18.50 13.96
CA TYR A 173 19.94 -17.38 14.12
C TYR A 173 19.90 -16.40 12.95
N ILE A 174 19.89 -16.89 11.70
CA ILE A 174 19.79 -16.01 10.52
C ILE A 174 18.37 -15.46 10.34
N VAL A 175 17.34 -16.24 10.70
CA VAL A 175 15.94 -15.76 10.69
C VAL A 175 15.72 -14.64 11.70
N ASN A 176 16.24 -14.78 12.93
CA ASN A 176 16.17 -13.74 13.95
C ASN A 176 16.99 -12.53 13.54
N TYR A 177 18.20 -12.72 13.00
CA TYR A 177 18.99 -11.63 12.44
C TYR A 177 18.23 -10.83 11.36
N LYS A 178 17.52 -11.51 10.45
CA LYS A 178 16.63 -10.86 9.47
C LYS A 178 15.52 -10.05 10.16
N LYS A 179 14.86 -10.62 11.17
CA LYS A 179 13.81 -9.93 11.94
C LYS A 179 14.35 -8.70 12.69
N ASP A 180 15.51 -8.82 13.32
CA ASP A 180 16.14 -7.73 14.06
C ASP A 180 16.56 -6.60 13.12
N ARG A 181 17.14 -6.93 11.95
CA ARG A 181 17.48 -5.92 10.94
C ARG A 181 16.25 -5.23 10.38
N LEU A 182 15.15 -5.95 10.13
CA LEU A 182 13.88 -5.34 9.73
C LEU A 182 13.32 -4.41 10.81
N LYS A 183 13.46 -4.79 12.08
CA LYS A 183 13.06 -3.95 13.22
C LYS A 183 13.94 -2.70 13.30
N SER A 184 15.26 -2.83 13.18
CA SER A 184 16.20 -1.71 13.16
C SER A 184 15.98 -0.79 11.98
N GLN A 185 15.72 -1.33 10.78
CA GLN A 185 15.39 -0.55 9.60
C GLN A 185 14.10 0.23 9.81
N ARG A 186 13.03 -0.40 10.33
CA ARG A 186 11.80 0.32 10.69
C ARG A 186 12.03 1.40 11.75
N ILE A 187 12.94 1.18 12.70
CA ILE A 187 13.31 2.19 13.70
C ILE A 187 14.08 3.35 13.04
N VAL A 188 14.99 3.07 12.12
CA VAL A 188 15.72 4.10 11.37
C VAL A 188 14.78 4.85 10.43
N GLU A 189 13.92 4.17 9.67
CA GLU A 189 12.87 4.79 8.84
C GLU A 189 11.92 5.63 9.69
N LYS A 190 11.56 5.15 10.89
CA LYS A 190 10.74 5.91 11.85
C LYS A 190 11.52 7.11 12.41
N LYS A 191 12.81 6.98 12.71
CA LYS A 191 13.67 8.08 13.16
C LYS A 191 13.97 9.09 12.06
N GLU A 192 14.16 8.67 10.81
CA GLU A 192 14.29 9.52 9.63
C GLU A 192 12.96 10.21 9.30
N PHE A 193 11.83 9.52 9.48
CA PHE A 193 10.51 10.13 9.42
C PHE A 193 10.32 11.19 10.52
N HIS A 194 10.78 10.92 11.75
CA HIS A 194 10.76 11.89 12.85
C HIS A 194 11.80 13.01 12.70
N ASN A 195 12.96 12.76 12.08
CA ASN A 195 14.01 13.75 11.83
C ASN A 195 13.72 14.60 10.59
N LYS A 196 12.85 14.14 9.67
CA LYS A 196 12.19 14.96 8.65
C LYS A 196 10.97 15.67 9.24
N LEU A 197 11.14 16.32 10.39
CA LEU A 197 10.25 17.40 10.80
C LEU A 197 10.39 18.53 9.75
N ARG A 198 9.69 18.36 8.62
CA ARG A 198 9.00 19.50 8.03
C ARG A 198 8.23 20.13 9.19
N VAL A 199 8.33 21.44 9.37
CA VAL A 199 7.37 22.16 10.21
C VAL A 199 5.99 21.67 9.76
N LEU A 200 5.33 20.90 10.62
CA LEU A 200 4.04 20.32 10.28
C LEU A 200 3.04 21.44 10.50
N ASP A 201 2.32 21.77 9.44
CA ASP A 201 1.26 22.75 9.51
C ASP A 201 0.12 22.16 10.34
N GLU A 202 -0.35 22.94 11.31
CA GLU A 202 -1.49 22.55 12.13
C GLU A 202 -2.82 22.83 11.43
N ASP A 203 -2.94 24.01 10.79
CA ASP A 203 -4.17 24.52 10.19
C ASP A 203 -3.91 25.05 8.76
N TYR A 204 -4.84 24.81 7.84
CA TYR A 204 -4.84 25.43 6.51
C TYR A 204 -5.69 26.70 6.53
N THR A 205 -5.36 27.67 5.67
CA THR A 205 -6.20 28.87 5.46
C THR A 205 -7.40 28.57 4.55
N PRO A 206 -8.47 29.40 4.56
CA PRO A 206 -9.58 29.27 3.62
C PRO A 206 -9.14 29.33 2.14
N GLU A 207 -8.13 30.15 1.83
CA GLU A 207 -7.55 30.27 0.49
C GLU A 207 -6.85 28.98 0.09
N GLN A 208 -6.07 28.39 1.00
CA GLN A 208 -5.46 27.08 0.77
C GLN A 208 -6.53 26.02 0.55
N ALA A 209 -7.62 25.98 1.33
CA ALA A 209 -8.70 25.02 1.15
C ALA A 209 -9.37 25.15 -0.23
N SER A 210 -9.68 26.37 -0.67
CA SER A 210 -10.21 26.66 -2.00
C SER A 210 -9.22 26.21 -3.09
N GLN A 211 -7.93 26.54 -2.93
CA GLN A 211 -6.90 26.15 -3.89
C GLN A 211 -6.70 24.63 -3.96
N MET A 212 -6.81 23.90 -2.85
CA MET A 212 -6.81 22.44 -2.85
C MET A 212 -7.92 21.91 -3.76
N MET A 213 -9.13 22.47 -3.68
CA MET A 213 -10.25 22.04 -4.52
C MET A 213 -10.03 22.39 -5.99
N ILE A 214 -9.57 23.60 -6.30
CA ILE A 214 -9.21 24.00 -7.67
C ILE A 214 -8.19 23.02 -8.27
N ASN A 215 -7.14 22.68 -7.52
CA ASN A 215 -6.12 21.74 -7.96
C ASN A 215 -6.69 20.33 -8.21
N MET A 216 -7.64 19.87 -7.38
CA MET A 216 -8.30 18.58 -7.59
C MET A 216 -9.20 18.60 -8.84
N TYR A 217 -9.92 19.70 -9.12
CA TYR A 217 -10.67 19.83 -10.36
C TYR A 217 -9.76 19.96 -11.59
N GLN A 218 -8.61 20.61 -11.47
CA GLN A 218 -7.61 20.62 -12.55
C GLN A 218 -7.04 19.22 -12.81
N LEU A 219 -6.87 18.42 -11.75
CA LEU A 219 -6.43 17.03 -11.88
C LEU A 219 -7.42 16.21 -12.72
N THR A 220 -8.73 16.44 -12.61
CA THR A 220 -9.72 15.69 -13.41
C THR A 220 -9.56 15.95 -14.91
N GLY A 221 -9.10 17.14 -15.32
CA GLY A 221 -8.82 17.48 -16.70
C GLY A 221 -7.43 17.06 -17.20
N LYS A 222 -6.56 16.53 -16.32
CA LYS A 222 -5.18 16.21 -16.67
C LYS A 222 -5.08 14.86 -17.38
N ALA A 223 -4.75 14.90 -18.67
CA ALA A 223 -4.44 13.71 -19.45
C ALA A 223 -3.24 12.95 -18.86
N GLY A 224 -3.42 11.64 -18.65
CA GLY A 224 -2.34 10.72 -18.32
C GLY A 224 -1.62 10.22 -19.58
N LYS A 225 -0.50 9.50 -19.40
CA LYS A 225 0.21 8.83 -20.51
C LYS A 225 -0.59 7.67 -21.10
N THR A 226 -1.56 7.17 -20.34
CA THR A 226 -2.46 6.09 -20.74
C THR A 226 -3.91 6.47 -20.41
N SER A 227 -4.87 5.78 -21.03
CA SER A 227 -6.29 5.90 -20.68
C SER A 227 -6.55 5.51 -19.22
N ALA A 228 -5.86 4.49 -18.71
CA ALA A 228 -5.94 4.08 -17.31
C ALA A 228 -5.46 5.18 -16.36
N GLU A 229 -4.37 5.86 -16.67
CA GLU A 229 -3.86 6.98 -15.88
C GLU A 229 -4.80 8.20 -15.94
N THR A 230 -5.38 8.49 -17.11
CA THR A 230 -6.38 9.55 -17.27
C THR A 230 -7.62 9.27 -16.42
N ASN A 231 -8.14 8.04 -16.49
CA ASN A 231 -9.27 7.58 -15.67
C ASN A 231 -8.96 7.67 -14.18
N LYS A 232 -7.73 7.33 -13.78
CA LYS A 232 -7.27 7.46 -12.39
C LYS A 232 -7.24 8.94 -11.95
N ASN A 233 -6.76 9.86 -12.78
CA ASN A 233 -6.74 11.29 -12.45
C ASN A 233 -8.16 11.86 -12.27
N ILE A 234 -9.10 11.49 -13.15
CA ILE A 234 -10.51 11.85 -13.04
C ILE A 234 -11.08 11.35 -11.71
N PHE A 235 -10.91 10.05 -11.44
CA PHE A 235 -11.44 9.41 -10.25
C PHE A 235 -10.84 10.02 -8.97
N ASP A 236 -9.51 10.13 -8.89
CA ASP A 236 -8.80 10.69 -7.75
C ASP A 236 -9.19 12.15 -7.51
N GLY A 237 -9.26 12.99 -8.56
CA GLY A 237 -9.59 14.41 -8.43
C GLY A 237 -10.99 14.62 -7.86
N ILE A 238 -12.01 13.96 -8.43
CA ILE A 238 -13.39 14.06 -7.94
C ILE A 238 -13.52 13.49 -6.52
N THR A 239 -12.92 12.32 -6.27
CA THR A 239 -13.08 11.62 -4.98
C THR A 239 -12.31 12.32 -3.87
N ALA A 240 -11.13 12.88 -4.15
CA ALA A 240 -10.37 13.67 -3.19
C ALA A 240 -11.07 14.98 -2.83
N ALA A 241 -11.59 15.70 -3.83
CA ALA A 241 -12.38 16.91 -3.58
C ALA A 241 -13.60 16.61 -2.70
N HIS A 242 -14.36 15.56 -3.05
CA HIS A 242 -15.54 15.19 -2.29
C HIS A 242 -15.20 14.73 -0.86
N GLN A 243 -14.18 13.89 -0.70
CA GLN A 243 -13.73 13.40 0.61
C GLN A 243 -13.27 14.54 1.53
N PHE A 244 -12.58 15.55 0.98
CA PHE A 244 -12.13 16.72 1.72
C PHE A 244 -13.33 17.58 2.13
N ILE A 245 -14.21 17.91 1.18
CA ILE A 245 -15.38 18.77 1.40
C ILE A 245 -16.37 18.17 2.38
N LEU A 246 -16.59 16.85 2.36
CA LEU A 246 -17.36 16.16 3.40
C LEU A 246 -16.79 16.45 4.79
N GLY A 247 -15.48 16.29 4.98
CA GLY A 247 -14.82 16.56 6.26
C GLY A 247 -14.82 18.03 6.65
N HIS A 248 -14.61 18.93 5.68
CA HIS A 248 -14.60 20.38 5.88
C HIS A 248 -15.97 20.88 6.34
N HIS A 249 -17.03 20.60 5.60
CA HIS A 249 -18.36 21.19 5.89
C HIS A 249 -19.10 20.52 7.03
N THR A 250 -18.94 19.21 7.19
CA THR A 250 -19.75 18.46 8.17
C THR A 250 -18.96 18.02 9.40
N MET A 251 -17.64 18.28 9.42
CA MET A 251 -16.73 17.91 10.50
C MET A 251 -16.71 16.41 10.84
N ILE A 252 -17.25 15.54 9.99
CA ILE A 252 -17.32 14.10 10.27
C ILE A 252 -15.95 13.42 10.18
N ARG A 253 -15.81 12.35 10.97
CA ARG A 253 -14.58 11.57 11.05
C ARG A 253 -14.42 10.70 9.81
N SER A 254 -13.17 10.30 9.56
CA SER A 254 -12.81 9.48 8.41
C SER A 254 -13.68 8.23 8.20
N MET A 255 -13.88 7.37 9.21
CA MET A 255 -14.71 6.18 9.03
C MET A 255 -16.16 6.50 8.70
N ASN A 256 -16.70 7.59 9.22
CA ASN A 256 -18.06 8.04 8.87
C ASN A 256 -18.12 8.47 7.39
N LYS A 257 -17.07 9.12 6.86
CA LYS A 257 -16.98 9.47 5.42
C LYS A 257 -16.92 8.21 4.56
N ILE A 258 -16.06 7.27 4.92
CA ILE A 258 -15.80 6.03 4.17
C ILE A 258 -17.08 5.17 4.11
N MET A 259 -17.81 5.06 5.21
CA MET A 259 -18.98 4.18 5.31
C MET A 259 -20.28 4.81 4.82
N LEU A 260 -20.27 6.10 4.45
CA LEU A 260 -21.46 6.83 4.03
C LEU A 260 -22.05 6.23 2.75
N GLU A 261 -23.35 6.01 2.74
CA GLU A 261 -24.10 5.40 1.63
C GLU A 261 -24.93 6.45 0.90
N TYR A 262 -25.16 6.29 -0.41
CA TYR A 262 -26.05 7.19 -1.16
C TYR A 262 -27.47 7.21 -0.56
N SER A 263 -27.94 6.11 0.03
CA SER A 263 -29.25 6.00 0.69
C SER A 263 -29.37 6.81 2.00
N ASP A 264 -28.25 7.33 2.52
CA ASP A 264 -28.21 8.16 3.73
C ASP A 264 -28.34 9.66 3.46
N LEU A 265 -28.47 10.04 2.19
CA LEU A 265 -28.48 11.43 1.77
C LEU A 265 -29.90 11.91 1.52
N THR A 266 -30.21 13.08 2.07
CA THR A 266 -31.48 13.76 1.79
C THR A 266 -31.21 15.22 1.48
N LEU A 267 -31.71 15.68 0.32
CA LEU A 267 -31.73 17.11 -0.01
C LEU A 267 -33.12 17.68 0.35
N THR A 268 -33.16 18.60 1.30
CA THR A 268 -34.42 19.25 1.74
C THR A 268 -34.27 20.77 1.73
N LYS A 269 -35.38 21.51 1.66
CA LYS A 269 -35.39 22.95 1.95
C LYS A 269 -35.76 23.14 3.42
N LYS A 270 -34.98 23.93 4.15
CA LYS A 270 -35.25 24.27 5.55
C LYS A 270 -35.36 25.78 5.69
N THR A 271 -36.41 26.22 6.37
CA THR A 271 -36.56 27.62 6.76
C THR A 271 -35.70 27.88 7.99
N THR A 272 -34.81 28.86 7.89
CA THR A 272 -33.93 29.30 8.96
C THR A 272 -34.15 30.79 9.23
N ASN A 273 -33.57 31.31 10.29
CA ASN A 273 -33.54 32.76 10.55
C ASN A 273 -32.88 33.55 9.39
N HIS A 274 -32.08 32.89 8.56
CA HIS A 274 -31.32 33.48 7.46
C HIS A 274 -31.95 33.24 6.07
N GLN A 275 -33.24 32.89 5.97
CA GLN A 275 -34.01 32.47 4.77
C GLN A 275 -34.15 30.95 4.57
N ASN A 276 -34.78 30.55 3.45
CA ASN A 276 -34.95 29.17 3.00
C ASN A 276 -33.63 28.63 2.40
N VAL A 277 -33.01 27.69 3.11
CA VAL A 277 -31.72 27.11 2.75
C VAL A 277 -31.91 25.69 2.20
N PRO A 278 -31.32 25.33 1.04
CA PRO A 278 -31.23 23.95 0.61
C PRO A 278 -30.17 23.23 1.46
N ILE A 279 -30.60 22.22 2.20
CA ILE A 279 -29.80 21.42 3.11
C ILE A 279 -29.60 20.03 2.52
N LEU A 280 -28.33 19.68 2.26
CA LEU A 280 -27.92 18.31 2.02
C LEU A 280 -27.55 17.69 3.37
N GLN A 281 -28.43 16.82 3.85
CA GLN A 281 -28.29 16.10 5.11
C GLN A 281 -27.70 14.71 4.87
N TYR A 282 -26.81 14.30 5.76
CA TYR A 282 -26.16 12.99 5.78
C TYR A 282 -26.53 12.29 7.07
N ARG A 283 -27.20 11.15 6.95
CA ARG A 283 -27.49 10.26 8.08
C ARG A 283 -26.27 9.38 8.35
N LEU A 284 -25.87 9.27 9.61
CA LEU A 284 -24.69 8.51 10.02
C LEU A 284 -25.15 7.19 10.66
N ARG A 285 -25.06 6.08 9.92
CA ARG A 285 -25.42 4.73 10.39
C ARG A 285 -24.30 3.95 11.08
N HIS A 286 -23.08 4.46 10.99
CA HIS A 286 -21.89 3.76 11.44
C HIS A 286 -21.04 4.70 12.29
N THR A 287 -21.51 5.04 13.50
CA THR A 287 -20.72 5.84 14.45
C THR A 287 -20.19 4.96 15.59
N LYS A 288 -18.97 5.27 16.07
CA LYS A 288 -18.34 4.54 17.18
C LYS A 288 -19.17 4.54 18.48
N THR A 289 -20.08 5.50 18.62
CA THR A 289 -20.87 5.75 19.83
C THR A 289 -22.35 5.42 19.64
N GLN A 290 -22.73 4.78 18.52
CA GLN A 290 -24.11 4.45 18.24
C GLN A 290 -24.61 3.36 19.21
N LYS A 291 -25.66 3.69 19.97
CA LYS A 291 -26.35 2.74 20.85
C LYS A 291 -27.49 2.04 20.08
N PRO A 292 -27.84 0.78 20.38
CA PRO A 292 -28.81 -0.02 19.61
C PRO A 292 -30.21 0.59 19.45
N ASN A 293 -30.63 1.49 20.35
CA ASN A 293 -31.99 2.05 20.40
C ASN A 293 -32.02 3.58 20.19
N LYS A 294 -31.01 4.13 19.53
CA LYS A 294 -30.88 5.59 19.33
C LYS A 294 -31.15 5.94 17.88
N GLU A 295 -31.87 7.03 17.64
CA GLU A 295 -32.01 7.59 16.29
C GLU A 295 -30.65 7.85 15.66
N TYR A 296 -30.58 7.70 14.34
CA TYR A 296 -29.37 7.93 13.59
C TYR A 296 -28.94 9.39 13.67
N GLU A 297 -27.69 9.61 14.05
CA GLU A 297 -27.10 10.95 14.08
C GLU A 297 -27.09 11.53 12.67
N SER A 298 -27.36 12.83 12.54
CA SER A 298 -27.31 13.53 11.25
C SER A 298 -26.37 14.73 11.28
N VAL A 299 -25.68 14.95 10.18
CA VAL A 299 -24.92 16.17 9.88
C VAL A 299 -25.42 16.74 8.56
N ALA A 300 -25.10 17.99 8.26
CA ALA A 300 -25.63 18.65 7.09
C ALA A 300 -24.70 19.74 6.58
N ALA A 301 -24.87 20.08 5.30
CA ALA A 301 -24.23 21.22 4.66
C ALA A 301 -25.19 21.85 3.63
N CYS A 302 -24.94 23.09 3.24
CA CYS A 302 -25.68 23.76 2.17
C CYS A 302 -24.73 24.25 1.08
N ARG A 303 -25.25 24.85 0.00
CA ARG A 303 -24.38 25.38 -1.07
C ARG A 303 -23.48 26.47 -0.51
N ASN A 304 -22.21 26.43 -0.90
CA ASN A 304 -21.21 27.45 -0.56
C ASN A 304 -21.26 28.61 -1.57
N LYS A 305 -20.92 29.84 -1.14
CA LYS A 305 -20.75 31.02 -2.02
C LYS A 305 -19.69 30.79 -3.09
N LYS A 306 -18.63 30.06 -2.74
CA LYS A 306 -17.56 29.62 -3.63
C LYS A 306 -17.89 28.26 -4.23
N VAL A 307 -17.98 28.18 -5.56
CA VAL A 307 -18.43 26.98 -6.29
C VAL A 307 -17.51 25.78 -6.04
N GLU A 308 -16.20 26.02 -5.98
CA GLU A 308 -15.17 25.00 -5.78
C GLU A 308 -15.26 24.35 -4.40
N MET A 309 -15.76 25.10 -3.41
CA MET A 309 -16.00 24.65 -2.03
C MET A 309 -17.43 24.12 -1.82
N CYS A 310 -18.26 24.05 -2.86
CA CYS A 310 -19.67 23.73 -2.68
C CYS A 310 -19.87 22.22 -2.44
N PRO A 311 -20.46 21.79 -1.31
CA PRO A 311 -20.71 20.37 -1.02
C PRO A 311 -21.75 19.76 -1.97
N LEU A 312 -22.71 20.54 -2.46
CA LEU A 312 -23.64 20.07 -3.50
C LEU A 312 -22.95 19.90 -4.85
N PHE A 313 -21.98 20.76 -5.17
CA PHE A 313 -21.21 20.63 -6.40
C PHE A 313 -20.34 19.37 -6.37
N THR A 314 -19.60 19.13 -5.29
CA THR A 314 -18.80 17.89 -5.18
C THR A 314 -19.67 16.63 -5.16
N MET A 315 -20.83 16.65 -4.49
CA MET A 315 -21.78 15.53 -4.53
C MET A 315 -22.31 15.29 -5.95
N ALA A 316 -22.68 16.34 -6.68
CA ALA A 316 -23.11 16.22 -8.07
C ALA A 316 -22.01 15.61 -8.96
N ASN A 317 -20.75 16.04 -8.80
CA ASN A 317 -19.62 15.45 -9.52
C ASN A 317 -19.36 13.98 -9.12
N SER A 318 -19.51 13.64 -7.83
CA SER A 318 -19.42 12.24 -7.37
C SER A 318 -20.50 11.36 -8.01
N LEU A 319 -21.75 11.84 -8.07
CA LEU A 319 -22.83 11.15 -8.77
C LEU A 319 -22.53 11.01 -10.26
N TRP A 320 -22.07 12.08 -10.91
CA TRP A 320 -21.71 12.06 -12.33
C TRP A 320 -20.61 11.03 -12.62
N LEU A 321 -19.56 11.01 -11.80
CA LEU A 321 -18.50 9.99 -11.83
C LEU A 321 -19.10 8.58 -11.73
N SER A 322 -20.04 8.37 -10.81
CA SER A 322 -20.67 7.07 -10.57
C SER A 322 -21.51 6.58 -11.74
N PHE A 323 -22.23 7.45 -12.47
CA PHE A 323 -23.18 7.03 -13.50
C PHE A 323 -22.64 7.04 -14.93
N ASP A 324 -21.68 7.92 -15.22
CA ASP A 324 -21.36 8.29 -16.60
C ASP A 324 -19.90 8.02 -17.00
N PHE A 325 -19.06 7.52 -16.08
CA PHE A 325 -17.68 7.15 -16.38
C PHE A 325 -17.42 5.65 -16.24
N PRO A 326 -16.54 5.03 -17.07
CA PRO A 326 -16.28 3.58 -17.04
C PRO A 326 -15.89 2.98 -15.69
N MET A 327 -15.24 3.76 -14.82
CA MET A 327 -14.85 3.34 -13.47
C MET A 327 -15.91 3.61 -12.41
N GLY A 328 -17.02 4.25 -12.81
CA GLY A 328 -18.15 4.56 -11.96
C GLY A 328 -18.90 3.33 -11.50
N LEU A 329 -19.43 3.39 -10.28
CA LEU A 329 -20.16 2.30 -9.64
C LEU A 329 -21.38 1.83 -10.45
N PHE A 330 -22.08 2.77 -11.08
CA PHE A 330 -23.34 2.57 -11.78
C PHE A 330 -23.22 2.86 -13.28
N TYR A 331 -22.05 2.62 -13.85
CA TYR A 331 -21.84 2.85 -15.28
C TYR A 331 -22.29 1.66 -16.13
N GLY A 332 -22.96 1.96 -17.24
CA GLY A 332 -23.42 0.98 -18.23
C GLY A 332 -24.44 0.01 -17.64
N GLU A 333 -24.18 -1.28 -17.77
CA GLU A 333 -25.06 -2.36 -17.29
C GLU A 333 -25.12 -2.48 -15.77
N ARG A 334 -24.23 -1.81 -15.03
CA ARG A 334 -24.23 -1.79 -13.55
C ARG A 334 -25.24 -0.83 -12.94
N ARG A 335 -26.05 -0.15 -13.74
CA ARG A 335 -27.08 0.76 -13.24
C ARG A 335 -28.11 -0.04 -12.42
N PRO A 336 -28.33 0.28 -11.14
CA PRO A 336 -29.27 -0.46 -10.33
C PRO A 336 -30.69 -0.12 -10.75
N ASN A 337 -31.60 -1.07 -10.53
CA ASN A 337 -33.00 -0.73 -10.45
C ASN A 337 -33.23 0.03 -9.13
N PHE A 338 -33.56 1.32 -9.19
CA PHE A 338 -33.77 2.13 -7.98
C PHE A 338 -34.98 1.71 -7.15
N LEU A 339 -35.92 0.96 -7.73
CA LEU A 339 -37.02 0.34 -7.00
C LEU A 339 -36.56 -0.86 -6.16
N ASP A 340 -35.48 -1.53 -6.59
CA ASP A 340 -34.85 -2.60 -5.82
C ASP A 340 -33.85 -1.99 -4.83
N LYS A 341 -34.28 -1.84 -3.59
CA LYS A 341 -33.45 -1.30 -2.51
C LYS A 341 -32.16 -2.10 -2.32
N SER A 342 -32.19 -3.42 -2.52
CA SER A 342 -31.03 -4.28 -2.31
C SER A 342 -29.90 -4.01 -3.30
N ALA A 343 -30.23 -3.49 -4.48
CA ALA A 343 -29.28 -3.20 -5.54
C ALA A 343 -28.43 -1.93 -5.29
N TRP A 344 -28.88 -1.01 -4.44
CA TRP A 344 -28.20 0.29 -4.29
C TRP A 344 -28.16 0.90 -2.89
N TYR A 345 -28.93 0.40 -1.91
CA TYR A 345 -28.98 1.05 -0.59
C TYR A 345 -27.63 1.05 0.13
N ASN A 346 -26.81 0.02 -0.07
CA ASN A 346 -25.46 -0.10 0.50
C ASN A 346 -24.36 0.56 -0.36
N ALA A 347 -24.71 1.17 -1.49
CA ALA A 347 -23.77 1.83 -2.38
C ALA A 347 -23.07 3.00 -1.68
N LYS A 348 -21.74 2.92 -1.60
CA LYS A 348 -20.93 3.90 -0.89
C LYS A 348 -20.71 5.16 -1.72
N VAL A 349 -20.73 6.30 -1.04
CA VAL A 349 -20.40 7.60 -1.65
C VAL A 349 -18.91 7.66 -2.01
N LEU A 350 -18.05 7.05 -1.19
CA LEU A 350 -16.63 6.88 -1.44
C LEU A 350 -16.34 5.39 -1.70
N TYR A 351 -16.43 4.96 -2.95
CA TYR A 351 -16.35 3.54 -3.34
C TYR A 351 -14.99 3.15 -3.93
N SER A 352 -14.68 1.86 -3.83
CA SER A 352 -13.49 1.24 -4.43
C SER A 352 -13.70 0.94 -5.91
N THR A 353 -12.64 1.09 -6.71
CA THR A 353 -12.62 0.74 -8.15
C THR A 353 -11.87 -0.58 -8.43
N ARG A 354 -11.54 -1.35 -7.39
CA ARG A 354 -10.80 -2.60 -7.55
C ARG A 354 -11.62 -3.65 -8.30
N THR A 355 -10.97 -4.32 -9.24
CA THR A 355 -11.57 -5.24 -10.22
C THR A 355 -11.99 -6.59 -9.64
N ASP A 356 -11.65 -6.89 -8.38
CA ASP A 356 -11.93 -8.17 -7.71
C ASP A 356 -13.31 -8.21 -7.02
N HIS A 357 -13.87 -7.06 -6.63
CA HIS A 357 -15.18 -6.95 -6.00
C HIS A 357 -15.86 -5.64 -6.42
N MET A 358 -16.84 -5.72 -7.33
CA MET A 358 -17.71 -4.59 -7.71
C MET A 358 -18.93 -4.48 -6.79
N ASP A 359 -18.75 -4.84 -5.52
CA ASP A 359 -19.82 -5.01 -4.53
C ASP A 359 -19.98 -3.76 -3.66
N ASN A 360 -20.35 -2.61 -4.23
CA ASN A 360 -20.68 -1.40 -3.47
C ASN A 360 -19.63 -1.06 -2.37
N ASP A 361 -18.37 -1.48 -2.55
CA ASP A 361 -17.42 -1.56 -1.46
C ASP A 361 -16.83 -0.20 -1.14
N PRO A 362 -16.61 0.14 0.15
CA PRO A 362 -16.01 1.40 0.53
C PRO A 362 -14.53 1.46 0.12
N ILE A 363 -14.02 2.67 -0.09
CA ILE A 363 -12.57 2.87 -0.19
C ILE A 363 -11.85 2.39 1.07
N SER A 364 -10.61 1.91 0.91
CA SER A 364 -9.78 1.57 2.06
C SER A 364 -9.35 2.81 2.85
N LYS A 365 -9.06 2.63 4.14
CA LYS A 365 -8.54 3.70 4.99
C LYS A 365 -7.19 4.25 4.51
N SER A 366 -6.35 3.41 3.89
CA SER A 366 -5.07 3.87 3.31
C SER A 366 -5.31 4.74 2.08
N TYR A 367 -6.27 4.40 1.23
CA TYR A 367 -6.63 5.18 0.07
C TYR A 367 -7.30 6.51 0.45
N GLU A 368 -8.15 6.53 1.47
CA GLU A 368 -8.69 7.78 2.02
C GLU A 368 -7.58 8.73 2.53
N ASN A 369 -6.54 8.20 3.15
CA ASN A 369 -5.39 9.00 3.58
C ASN A 369 -4.54 9.47 2.40
N TYR A 370 -4.46 8.68 1.32
CA TYR A 370 -3.83 9.10 0.05
C TYR A 370 -4.60 10.27 -0.58
N LEU A 371 -5.92 10.20 -0.66
CA LEU A 371 -6.75 11.29 -1.19
C LEU A 371 -6.59 12.58 -0.38
N ALA A 372 -6.62 12.49 0.96
CA ALA A 372 -6.36 13.65 1.82
C ALA A 372 -4.94 14.21 1.65
N THR A 373 -3.96 13.33 1.41
CA THR A 373 -2.57 13.72 1.09
C THR A 373 -2.49 14.46 -0.23
N LEU A 374 -3.20 14.00 -1.24
CA LEU A 374 -3.24 14.62 -2.56
C LEU A 374 -3.72 16.07 -2.49
N CYS A 375 -4.79 16.34 -1.72
CA CYS A 375 -5.24 17.71 -1.46
C CYS A 375 -4.15 18.55 -0.79
N CYS A 376 -3.63 18.09 0.35
CA CYS A 376 -2.65 18.83 1.15
C CYS A 376 -1.38 19.16 0.36
N GLU A 377 -0.79 18.17 -0.30
CA GLU A 377 0.46 18.34 -1.02
C GLU A 377 0.31 19.22 -2.27
N SER A 378 -0.90 19.32 -2.84
CA SER A 378 -1.16 20.20 -3.98
C SER A 378 -0.96 21.70 -3.68
N VAL A 379 -1.03 22.09 -2.40
CA VAL A 379 -0.80 23.47 -1.94
C VAL A 379 0.45 23.59 -1.05
N GLY A 380 1.30 22.55 -1.04
CA GLY A 380 2.50 22.52 -0.20
C GLY A 380 2.23 22.32 1.29
N PHE A 381 1.00 21.97 1.69
CA PHE A 381 0.61 21.79 3.09
C PHE A 381 1.03 20.42 3.62
N SER A 382 1.64 20.38 4.80
CA SER A 382 2.18 19.15 5.39
C SER A 382 1.65 18.91 6.80
N SER A 383 0.72 17.97 6.97
CA SER A 383 0.21 17.57 8.30
C SER A 383 0.36 16.08 8.57
N ALA A 384 0.47 15.71 9.84
CA ALA A 384 0.41 14.32 10.31
C ALA A 384 -1.03 13.78 10.40
N LYS A 385 -2.05 14.65 10.47
CA LYS A 385 -3.46 14.26 10.72
C LYS A 385 -4.39 14.57 9.55
N LYS A 386 -3.90 14.35 8.32
CA LYS A 386 -4.55 14.75 7.05
C LYS A 386 -6.03 14.40 6.94
N SER A 387 -6.41 13.15 7.26
CA SER A 387 -7.80 12.69 7.18
C SER A 387 -8.79 13.35 8.17
N HIS A 388 -8.28 14.05 9.19
CA HIS A 388 -9.05 14.73 10.23
C HIS A 388 -8.96 16.27 10.17
N LEU A 389 -8.20 16.82 9.23
CA LEU A 389 -7.94 18.26 9.15
C LEU A 389 -9.20 19.10 9.09
N GLY A 390 -10.16 18.75 8.23
CA GLY A 390 -11.42 19.49 8.09
C GLY A 390 -12.17 19.66 9.40
N ARG A 391 -12.17 18.62 10.24
CA ARG A 391 -12.82 18.66 11.55
C ARG A 391 -12.11 19.58 12.53
N LEU A 392 -10.77 19.55 12.58
CA LEU A 392 -9.99 20.37 13.51
C LEU A 392 -10.03 21.84 13.09
N ASN A 393 -9.72 22.11 11.82
CA ASN A 393 -9.57 23.46 11.30
C ASN A 393 -10.91 24.20 11.33
N MET A 394 -12.02 23.55 10.96
CA MET A 394 -13.32 24.22 11.00
C MET A 394 -13.83 24.50 12.41
N ALA A 395 -13.44 23.71 13.41
CA ALA A 395 -13.75 24.04 14.80
C ALA A 395 -12.98 25.29 15.25
N ARG A 396 -11.66 25.33 15.01
CA ARG A 396 -10.80 26.48 15.33
C ARG A 396 -11.24 27.74 14.60
N TYR A 397 -11.56 27.61 13.32
CA TYR A 397 -11.98 28.73 12.49
C TYR A 397 -13.36 29.27 12.91
N ALA A 398 -14.32 28.39 13.23
CA ALA A 398 -15.63 28.81 13.74
C ALA A 398 -15.53 29.50 15.09
N ASP A 399 -14.70 28.99 16.00
CA ASP A 399 -14.43 29.61 17.31
C ASP A 399 -13.83 31.02 17.15
N ALA A 400 -12.84 31.16 16.27
CA ALA A 400 -12.25 32.47 15.94
C ALA A 400 -13.24 33.47 15.31
N HIS A 401 -14.35 32.99 14.74
CA HIS A 401 -15.44 33.82 14.19
C HIS A 401 -16.63 33.94 15.14
N ASN A 402 -16.44 33.64 16.43
CA ASN A 402 -17.45 33.76 17.48
C ASN A 402 -18.73 32.94 17.21
N ILE A 403 -18.60 31.81 16.51
CA ILE A 403 -19.69 30.84 16.42
C ILE A 403 -19.82 30.16 17.79
N GLU A 404 -21.05 30.10 18.30
CA GLU A 404 -21.35 29.53 19.61
C GLU A 404 -20.82 28.07 19.73
N GLU A 405 -20.12 27.77 20.82
CA GLU A 405 -19.54 26.45 21.09
C GLU A 405 -20.56 25.32 20.93
N ALA A 406 -21.80 25.53 21.38
CA ALA A 406 -22.87 24.55 21.24
C ALA A 406 -23.16 24.18 19.77
N GLN A 407 -23.03 25.13 18.84
CA GLN A 407 -23.19 24.88 17.39
C GLN A 407 -22.00 24.08 16.85
N ILE A 408 -20.78 24.44 17.25
CA ILE A 408 -19.54 23.77 16.85
C ILE A 408 -19.56 22.32 17.36
N ALA A 409 -19.90 22.11 18.63
CA ALA A 409 -19.99 20.80 19.25
C ALA A 409 -21.10 19.92 18.64
N ARG A 410 -22.25 20.51 18.27
CA ARG A 410 -23.34 19.84 17.53
C ARG A 410 -22.93 19.38 16.13
N MET A 411 -22.20 20.22 15.40
CA MET A 411 -21.68 19.85 14.08
C MET A 411 -20.63 18.75 14.21
N GLY A 412 -19.71 18.90 15.16
CA GLY A 412 -18.70 17.91 15.47
C GLY A 412 -19.28 16.60 16.02
N LYS A 413 -20.45 16.56 16.63
CA LYS A 413 -20.91 15.42 17.45
C LYS A 413 -19.92 15.13 18.59
N TRP A 414 -19.56 16.18 19.32
CA TRP A 414 -18.78 16.07 20.56
C TRP A 414 -19.68 15.95 21.79
N ASN A 415 -20.92 16.44 21.69
CA ASN A 415 -21.90 16.40 22.76
C ASN A 415 -22.90 15.25 22.52
N GLY A 416 -23.21 14.51 23.59
CA GLY A 416 -24.02 13.29 23.53
C GLY A 416 -25.26 13.32 24.42
N ASN A 417 -25.73 14.51 24.81
CA ASN A 417 -26.82 14.64 25.77
C ASN A 417 -28.20 14.32 25.14
N VAL A 418 -29.19 13.99 25.97
CA VAL A 418 -30.54 13.58 25.51
C VAL A 418 -31.23 14.69 24.71
N LEU A 419 -31.02 15.95 25.11
CA LEU A 419 -31.60 17.12 24.45
C LEU A 419 -31.19 17.20 22.98
N GLU A 420 -29.88 17.11 22.73
CA GLU A 420 -29.29 17.21 21.39
C GLU A 420 -29.68 16.07 20.47
N ASN A 421 -29.89 14.88 21.04
CA ASN A 421 -30.20 13.70 20.25
C ASN A 421 -31.67 13.57 19.89
N ASN A 422 -32.58 14.12 20.69
CA ASN A 422 -34.02 13.91 20.53
C ASN A 422 -34.79 15.19 20.18
N TYR A 423 -34.26 16.38 20.47
CA TYR A 423 -35.04 17.62 20.43
C TYR A 423 -34.37 18.77 19.67
N LEU A 424 -33.04 18.79 19.55
CA LEU A 424 -32.35 19.91 18.89
C LEU A 424 -32.26 19.71 17.38
N SER A 425 -32.45 20.81 16.65
CA SER A 425 -32.33 20.89 15.22
C SER A 425 -30.86 20.90 14.75
N LEU A 426 -30.65 20.82 13.43
CA LEU A 426 -29.32 20.92 12.82
C LEU A 426 -28.60 22.21 13.25
N PRO A 427 -27.25 22.22 13.34
CA PRO A 427 -26.50 23.38 13.76
C PRO A 427 -26.45 24.46 12.65
N TYR A 428 -27.57 25.17 12.45
CA TYR A 428 -27.75 26.07 11.30
C TYR A 428 -26.71 27.19 11.24
N ALA A 429 -26.23 27.70 12.38
CA ALA A 429 -25.16 28.71 12.40
C ALA A 429 -23.85 28.16 11.82
N MET A 430 -23.49 26.91 12.15
CA MET A 430 -22.32 26.25 11.56
C MET A 430 -22.53 25.90 10.08
N ILE A 431 -23.73 25.47 9.70
CA ILE A 431 -24.07 25.20 8.29
C ILE A 431 -23.92 26.48 7.46
N HIS A 432 -24.40 27.60 7.99
CA HIS A 432 -24.31 28.92 7.37
C HIS A 432 -22.84 29.38 7.27
N PHE A 433 -22.10 29.32 8.38
CA PHE A 433 -20.68 29.68 8.43
C PHE A 433 -19.82 28.85 7.47
N THR A 434 -19.95 27.52 7.49
CA THR A 434 -19.18 26.65 6.58
C THR A 434 -19.55 26.86 5.11
N ALA A 435 -20.72 27.43 4.80
CA ALA A 435 -21.10 27.82 3.45
C ALA A 435 -20.45 29.15 2.98
N GLY A 436 -19.60 29.76 3.81
CA GLY A 436 -18.83 30.95 3.49
C GLY A 436 -19.60 32.26 3.69
N PHE A 437 -20.65 32.25 4.51
CA PHE A 437 -21.40 33.44 4.89
C PHE A 437 -20.97 33.93 6.26
N ASP A 438 -20.97 35.25 6.43
CA ASP A 438 -20.76 35.87 7.73
C ASP A 438 -21.96 35.61 8.66
N ARG A 439 -21.76 35.71 9.97
CA ARG A 439 -22.76 35.36 10.99
C ARG A 439 -24.14 35.99 10.74
N ASP A 440 -24.16 37.26 10.35
CA ASP A 440 -25.37 38.06 10.19
C ASP A 440 -25.77 38.23 8.71
N GLU A 441 -25.01 37.63 7.78
CA GLU A 441 -25.33 37.68 6.36
C GLU A 441 -26.57 36.80 6.08
N PRO A 442 -27.54 37.24 5.28
CA PRO A 442 -28.62 36.35 4.85
C PRO A 442 -28.08 35.28 3.89
N TYR A 443 -28.62 34.06 3.98
CA TYR A 443 -28.27 33.02 3.04
C TYR A 443 -28.89 33.32 1.67
N TYR A 444 -28.06 33.85 0.76
CA TYR A 444 -28.47 34.13 -0.61
C TYR A 444 -27.35 33.76 -1.58
N ILE A 445 -27.66 32.88 -2.54
CA ILE A 445 -26.78 32.57 -3.66
C ILE A 445 -27.60 32.79 -4.92
N PRO A 446 -27.29 33.86 -5.68
CA PRO A 446 -28.03 34.16 -6.88
C PRO A 446 -27.86 33.04 -7.91
N ARG A 447 -28.90 32.85 -8.73
CA ARG A 447 -28.84 32.00 -9.93
C ARG A 447 -28.99 32.93 -11.13
N ASP A 448 -27.99 33.76 -11.36
CA ASP A 448 -28.06 34.84 -12.36
C ASP A 448 -28.14 34.30 -13.79
N ILE A 449 -27.69 33.06 -14.01
CA ILE A 449 -27.75 32.39 -15.30
C ILE A 449 -28.67 31.19 -15.18
N LYS A 450 -29.81 31.22 -15.88
CA LYS A 450 -30.62 30.02 -16.08
C LYS A 450 -29.80 29.04 -16.92
N PRO A 451 -29.63 27.77 -16.51
CA PRO A 451 -29.00 26.79 -17.36
C PRO A 451 -29.76 26.74 -18.69
N PRO A 452 -29.09 26.71 -19.86
CA PRO A 452 -29.78 26.64 -21.13
C PRO A 452 -30.75 25.45 -21.14
N SER A 453 -31.93 25.61 -21.73
CA SER A 453 -32.97 24.57 -21.77
C SER A 453 -32.48 23.24 -22.33
N ASP A 454 -31.48 23.28 -23.20
CA ASP A 454 -30.87 22.11 -23.80
C ASP A 454 -30.06 21.30 -22.77
N PHE A 455 -29.54 21.93 -21.71
CA PHE A 455 -28.81 21.26 -20.63
C PHE A 455 -29.72 20.56 -19.61
N THR A 456 -30.97 21.00 -19.46
CA THR A 456 -31.94 20.34 -18.57
C THR A 456 -32.69 19.21 -19.27
N THR A 457 -32.71 19.21 -20.60
CA THR A 457 -33.40 18.22 -21.43
C THR A 457 -32.47 17.16 -22.03
N ARG A 458 -31.20 17.48 -22.34
CA ARG A 458 -30.19 16.52 -22.83
C ARG A 458 -29.27 15.98 -21.72
N ASP A 459 -29.23 14.66 -21.65
CA ASP A 459 -28.04 13.82 -21.41
C ASP A 459 -27.26 13.86 -20.08
N PHE A 460 -27.66 14.63 -19.06
CA PHE A 460 -27.20 14.34 -17.70
C PHE A 460 -28.04 13.20 -17.11
N SER A 461 -27.51 11.98 -17.22
CA SER A 461 -28.09 10.72 -16.72
C SER A 461 -29.44 10.32 -17.36
N PRO A 462 -29.46 9.89 -18.64
CA PRO A 462 -30.66 9.42 -19.36
C PRO A 462 -31.49 8.37 -18.62
N GLY A 463 -30.88 7.62 -17.69
CA GLY A 463 -31.53 6.59 -16.88
C GLY A 463 -32.54 7.12 -15.84
N LEU A 464 -32.42 8.37 -15.38
CA LEU A 464 -33.38 8.95 -14.43
C LEU A 464 -34.76 9.21 -15.08
N LYS A 465 -34.83 9.34 -16.41
CA LYS A 465 -36.09 9.52 -17.15
C LYS A 465 -36.78 8.19 -17.52
N LYS A 466 -36.08 7.05 -17.44
CA LYS A 466 -36.60 5.75 -17.93
C LYS A 466 -37.24 4.87 -16.85
N ASN A 467 -37.01 5.15 -15.56
CA ASN A 467 -37.39 4.26 -14.46
C ASN A 467 -38.27 4.92 -13.38
N TYR A 468 -39.06 5.93 -13.76
CA TYR A 468 -40.18 6.44 -12.96
C TYR A 468 -41.48 6.33 -13.74
#